data_AF-S3IRJ1-F1
#
_entry.id   AF-S3IRJ1-F1
#
_cell.length_a   1.000
_cell.length_b   1.000
_cell.length_c   1.000
_cell.angle_alpha   90.00
_cell.angle_beta   90.00
_cell.angle_gamma   90.00
#
_symmetry.space_group_name_H-M   'P 1'
#
loop_
_entity.id
_entity.type
_entity.pdbx_description
1 polymer ?
#
loop_
_entity_poly.entity_id
_entity_poly.type
_entity_poly.pdbx_seq_one_letter_code
_entity_poly.pdbx_strand_id
1 'polypeptide(L)'
;MHNTRLLRPERRKKRNGWFEKIAARFVRQGAPTLIGNAFERFLSRYKRPQRVVNICFIAVLLFSTVLTWREVSVLESAYVSNQRNSLDNIATALDRQLQHSIDNLLFYRNTMHYAMQSPISTDISRKLLANFDIERTQPYWQLRLDINRSMPINGISDESVSRSPLLKRDEALLHPELAAALEFSYIIQLADGKRDLQRRVFYASRAGFFLSSTPPENDPGIVALYHRLIDQPYFAAQSPQNNPRRCVQWTHTFNPSSQSGQIITAALPLDFEQRWYGVLAMDFPIEAMHQFLQNSSRDRYEGTVMLFDKQFNLIATGADKVPAGPLFDDKQQAEIARSMADGQEGELRMDTRFVTWARLTNFDGVLIKVHTLDEGVRGEFGRISIVLTVLWMLFTLMLYISWRVIRRLVNSMLALQETLSWRANYDTLTRIYNRGAFFETARALASDCQRRQEPFSVIQMDLDFFKGINDRYGHIAGDKVLAHAAALLSSALREEDVAGRVGGEEFCVVLPGANLAAAAGVAERIRVRINNKELLLMAGQSIKISASFGVSCAHERHDYDFEHLQSIADGRLYKAKQNGRNQVCAADSSAGPDSSGV
;
A
#
# COMPACT_ATOMS: atom_id res chain seq x y z
N MET A 1 23.29 -13.35 56.16
CA MET A 1 24.21 -12.66 55.23
C MET A 1 24.03 -13.26 53.84
N HIS A 2 24.01 -12.42 52.80
CA HIS A 2 23.85 -12.73 51.35
C HIS A 2 22.45 -13.21 50.92
N ASN A 3 21.50 -12.36 50.51
CA ASN A 3 21.38 -11.36 49.42
C ASN A 3 20.73 -11.96 48.15
N THR A 4 19.39 -12.00 48.18
CA THR A 4 18.51 -12.35 47.06
C THR A 4 18.27 -11.10 46.21
N ARG A 5 18.89 -10.99 45.03
CA ARG A 5 18.61 -9.93 44.05
C ARG A 5 17.62 -10.42 43.00
N LEU A 6 16.36 -10.02 43.17
CA LEU A 6 15.33 -10.04 42.14
C LEU A 6 15.53 -8.88 41.16
N LEU A 7 15.15 -9.18 39.92
CA LEU A 7 15.30 -8.42 38.68
C LEU A 7 14.72 -6.99 38.76
N ARG A 8 15.48 -6.00 38.27
CA ARG A 8 14.98 -4.68 37.86
C ARG A 8 14.76 -4.68 36.33
N PRO A 9 13.58 -4.26 35.83
CA PRO A 9 13.41 -3.94 34.42
C PRO A 9 13.88 -2.51 34.15
N GLU A 10 14.89 -2.33 33.31
CA GLU A 10 15.28 -1.03 32.78
C GLU A 10 14.40 -0.61 31.58
N ARG A 11 13.87 0.60 31.70
CA ARG A 11 13.70 1.61 30.65
C ARG A 11 12.88 1.24 29.40
N ARG A 12 11.54 1.22 29.57
CA ARG A 12 10.58 1.57 28.51
C ARG A 12 9.58 2.61 29.02
N LYS A 13 9.97 3.89 29.01
CA LYS A 13 9.04 5.03 29.12
C LYS A 13 9.78 6.33 28.84
N LYS A 14 9.71 6.82 27.59
CA LYS A 14 9.79 8.23 27.20
C LYS A 14 9.71 8.35 25.67
N ARG A 15 8.51 8.17 25.10
CA ARG A 15 8.25 8.66 23.73
C ARG A 15 6.80 9.00 23.40
N ASN A 16 5.94 9.21 24.40
CA ASN A 16 4.54 9.62 24.16
C ASN A 16 4.18 11.03 24.71
N GLY A 17 5.10 11.75 25.38
CA GLY A 17 4.79 13.05 25.99
C GLY A 17 5.02 14.29 25.11
N TRP A 18 5.56 14.13 23.90
CA TRP A 18 5.88 15.27 23.02
C TRP A 18 4.69 15.67 22.14
N PHE A 19 3.93 14.69 21.63
CA PHE A 19 2.71 14.94 20.84
C PHE A 19 1.56 15.50 21.68
N GLU A 20 1.34 15.01 22.90
CA GLU A 20 0.30 15.55 23.79
C GLU A 20 0.62 16.98 24.26
N LYS A 21 1.90 17.32 24.46
CA LYS A 21 2.30 18.69 24.80
C LYS A 21 2.20 19.65 23.61
N ILE A 22 2.34 19.18 22.38
CA ILE A 22 2.11 19.98 21.17
C ILE A 22 0.61 20.17 20.94
N ALA A 23 -0.20 19.12 21.09
CA ALA A 23 -1.66 19.19 20.97
C ALA A 23 -2.29 20.09 22.06
N ALA A 24 -1.84 19.99 23.31
CA ALA A 24 -2.33 20.85 24.40
C ALA A 24 -1.89 22.32 24.27
N ARG A 25 -0.77 22.59 23.58
CA ARG A 25 -0.31 23.95 23.27
C ARG A 25 -1.04 24.54 22.05
N PHE A 26 -1.50 23.68 21.12
CA PHE A 26 -2.34 24.04 19.98
C PHE A 26 -3.79 24.39 20.36
N VAL A 27 -4.31 23.82 21.46
CA VAL A 27 -5.69 24.07 21.93
C VAL A 27 -5.78 25.31 22.84
N ARG A 28 -4.67 25.78 23.43
CA ARG A 28 -4.65 26.95 24.35
C ARG A 28 -4.32 28.30 23.71
N GLN A 29 -3.77 28.34 22.51
CA GLN A 29 -3.58 29.57 21.74
C GLN A 29 -4.61 29.56 20.60
N GLY A 30 -5.47 30.58 20.53
CA GLY A 30 -6.56 30.70 19.56
C GLY A 30 -6.09 30.67 18.10
N ALA A 31 -5.82 29.46 17.60
CA ALA A 31 -5.47 29.15 16.23
C ALA A 31 -6.64 28.95 15.23
N PRO A 32 -7.96 29.02 15.58
CA PRO A 32 -8.99 28.94 14.54
C PRO A 32 -8.96 30.12 13.56
N THR A 33 -8.43 31.27 13.97
CA THR A 33 -8.53 32.53 13.20
C THR A 33 -7.38 32.73 12.23
N LEU A 34 -6.16 32.25 12.51
CA LEU A 34 -5.00 32.46 11.62
C LEU A 34 -5.01 31.51 10.41
N ILE A 35 -5.38 30.25 10.60
CA ILE A 35 -5.56 29.30 9.49
C ILE A 35 -6.83 29.64 8.71
N GLY A 36 -7.92 30.02 9.40
CA GLY A 36 -9.14 30.53 8.79
C GLY A 36 -8.89 31.76 7.91
N ASN A 37 -8.18 32.77 8.42
CA ASN A 37 -7.89 34.00 7.67
C ASN A 37 -6.89 33.78 6.53
N ALA A 38 -5.93 32.85 6.66
CA ALA A 38 -5.03 32.49 5.57
C ALA A 38 -5.77 31.71 4.46
N PHE A 39 -6.70 30.85 4.84
CA PHE A 39 -7.55 30.09 3.92
C PHE A 39 -8.58 30.99 3.23
N GLU A 40 -9.18 31.96 3.94
CA GLU A 40 -10.07 32.98 3.38
C GLU A 40 -9.36 33.92 2.41
N ARG A 41 -8.13 34.36 2.72
CA ARG A 41 -7.30 35.16 1.79
C ARG A 41 -6.83 34.35 0.57
N PHE A 42 -6.68 33.03 0.72
CA PHE A 42 -6.35 32.13 -0.39
C PHE A 42 -7.58 31.89 -1.29
N LEU A 43 -8.76 31.71 -0.69
CA LEU A 43 -10.06 31.61 -1.36
C LEU A 43 -10.43 32.91 -2.10
N SER A 44 -10.22 34.08 -1.49
CA SER A 44 -10.52 35.37 -2.10
C SER A 44 -9.59 35.70 -3.29
N ARG A 45 -8.42 35.05 -3.37
CA ARG A 45 -7.52 35.11 -4.53
C ARG A 45 -8.00 34.28 -5.72
N TYR A 46 -8.85 33.29 -5.51
CA TYR A 46 -9.43 32.47 -6.58
C TYR A 46 -10.81 33.01 -6.98
N LYS A 47 -10.83 33.85 -8.02
CA LYS A 47 -12.06 34.35 -8.69
C LYS A 47 -13.01 33.26 -9.23
N ARG A 48 -12.74 31.97 -9.01
CA ARG A 48 -13.54 30.84 -9.50
C ARG A 48 -13.62 29.72 -8.44
N PRO A 49 -14.76 29.55 -7.74
CA PRO A 49 -14.92 28.52 -6.69
C PRO A 49 -14.66 27.09 -7.19
N GLN A 50 -14.87 26.82 -8.48
CA GLN A 50 -14.50 25.54 -9.12
C GLN A 50 -13.02 25.16 -8.96
N ARG A 51 -12.09 26.12 -9.01
CA ARG A 51 -10.65 25.81 -8.95
C ARG A 51 -10.26 25.29 -7.57
N VAL A 52 -10.84 25.87 -6.51
CA VAL A 52 -10.60 25.43 -5.13
C VAL A 52 -11.12 24.01 -4.92
N VAL A 53 -12.32 23.71 -5.40
CA VAL A 53 -12.87 22.34 -5.35
C VAL A 53 -11.93 21.35 -6.05
N ASN A 54 -11.49 21.64 -7.28
CA ASN A 54 -10.58 20.77 -8.00
C ASN A 54 -9.26 20.53 -7.25
N ILE A 55 -8.66 21.58 -6.71
CA ILE A 55 -7.37 21.49 -5.98
C ILE A 55 -7.53 20.63 -4.72
N CYS A 56 -8.62 20.81 -3.95
CA CYS A 56 -8.88 20.00 -2.77
C CYS A 56 -9.03 18.51 -3.10
N PHE A 57 -9.81 18.16 -4.14
CA PHE A 57 -9.98 16.76 -4.54
C PHE A 57 -8.67 16.14 -5.04
N ILE A 58 -7.85 16.87 -5.79
CA ILE A 58 -6.53 16.41 -6.23
C ILE A 58 -5.60 16.17 -5.03
N ALA A 59 -5.59 17.09 -4.06
CA ALA A 59 -4.78 16.93 -2.86
C ALA A 59 -5.18 15.67 -2.07
N VAL A 60 -6.48 15.47 -1.83
CA VAL A 60 -6.99 14.28 -1.12
C VAL A 60 -6.63 12.99 -1.87
N LEU A 61 -6.77 12.96 -3.20
CA LEU A 61 -6.40 11.80 -4.01
C LEU A 61 -4.90 11.50 -3.90
N LEU A 62 -4.05 12.53 -3.94
CA LEU A 62 -2.59 12.37 -3.81
C LEU A 62 -2.19 11.83 -2.44
N PHE A 63 -2.72 12.42 -1.36
CA PHE A 63 -2.47 11.91 0.00
C PHE A 63 -2.97 10.47 0.19
N SER A 64 -4.15 10.14 -0.33
CA SER A 64 -4.69 8.78 -0.28
C SER A 64 -3.78 7.79 -1.00
N THR A 65 -3.29 8.14 -2.19
CA THR A 65 -2.39 7.28 -2.98
C THR A 65 -1.03 7.07 -2.29
N VAL A 66 -0.47 8.11 -1.67
CA VAL A 66 0.79 7.98 -0.91
C VAL A 66 0.59 7.10 0.34
N LEU A 67 -0.55 7.23 1.02
CA LEU A 67 -0.84 6.43 2.20
C LEU A 67 -1.03 4.95 1.85
N THR A 68 -1.74 4.63 0.76
CA THR A 68 -1.90 3.25 0.31
C THR A 68 -0.60 2.65 -0.20
N TRP A 69 0.22 3.42 -0.91
CA TRP A 69 1.57 2.99 -1.28
C TRP A 69 2.42 2.62 -0.06
N ARG A 70 2.38 3.46 0.98
CA ARG A 70 3.08 3.19 2.25
C ARG A 70 2.58 1.91 2.91
N GLU A 71 1.27 1.70 3.00
CA GLU A 71 0.70 0.48 3.59
C GLU A 71 1.11 -0.78 2.82
N VAL A 72 1.10 -0.73 1.49
CA VAL A 72 1.57 -1.85 0.64
C VAL A 72 3.04 -2.16 0.91
N SER A 73 3.90 -1.15 1.01
CA SER A 73 5.33 -1.34 1.31
C SER A 73 5.57 -1.92 2.71
N VAL A 74 4.78 -1.49 3.71
CA VAL A 74 4.83 -2.07 5.06
C VAL A 74 4.40 -3.53 5.04
N LEU A 75 3.36 -3.87 4.26
CA LEU A 75 2.86 -5.23 4.14
C LEU A 75 3.85 -6.15 3.43
N GLU A 76 4.53 -5.68 2.38
CA GLU A 76 5.63 -6.41 1.74
C GLU A 76 6.77 -6.69 2.74
N SER A 77 7.18 -5.68 3.51
CA SER A 77 8.23 -5.83 4.53
C SER A 77 7.83 -6.82 5.63
N ALA A 78 6.58 -6.76 6.08
CA ALA A 78 6.03 -7.68 7.07
C ALA A 78 5.95 -9.11 6.55
N TYR A 79 5.58 -9.28 5.28
CA TYR A 79 5.55 -10.58 4.60
C TYR A 79 6.94 -11.21 4.56
N VAL A 80 7.95 -10.46 4.10
CA VAL A 80 9.35 -10.92 4.04
C VAL A 80 9.86 -11.32 5.44
N SER A 81 9.58 -10.49 6.46
CA SER A 81 9.95 -10.80 7.84
C SER A 81 9.28 -12.08 8.35
N ASN A 82 8.00 -12.29 8.02
CA ASN A 82 7.29 -13.52 8.39
C ASN A 82 7.91 -14.76 7.73
N GLN A 83 8.31 -14.66 6.45
CA GLN A 83 8.96 -15.77 5.76
C GLN A 83 10.30 -16.14 6.39
N ARG A 84 11.10 -15.15 6.77
CA ARG A 84 12.37 -15.36 7.48
C ARG A 84 12.15 -16.02 8.84
N ASN A 85 11.21 -15.52 9.63
CA ASN A 85 10.90 -16.09 10.95
C ASN A 85 10.37 -17.53 10.84
N SER A 86 9.54 -17.83 9.82
CA SER A 86 9.05 -19.18 9.55
C SER A 86 10.23 -20.12 9.25
N LEU A 87 11.15 -19.71 8.37
CA LEU A 87 12.34 -20.51 8.04
C LEU A 87 13.26 -20.71 9.25
N ASP A 88 13.49 -19.66 10.04
CA ASP A 88 14.30 -19.70 11.26
C ASP A 88 13.72 -20.64 12.31
N ASN A 89 12.39 -20.65 12.48
CA ASN A 89 11.71 -21.59 13.38
C ASN A 89 11.94 -23.05 12.94
N ILE A 90 11.86 -23.33 11.64
CA ILE A 90 12.12 -24.67 11.07
C ILE A 90 13.59 -25.05 11.26
N ALA A 91 14.51 -24.14 10.94
CA ALA A 91 15.94 -24.34 11.12
C ALA A 91 16.29 -24.63 12.58
N THR A 92 15.80 -23.82 13.50
CA THR A 92 16.00 -23.98 14.95
C THR A 92 15.36 -25.26 15.49
N ALA A 93 14.23 -25.71 14.94
CA ALA A 93 13.61 -26.98 15.33
C ALA A 93 14.45 -28.18 14.86
N LEU A 94 14.91 -28.15 13.60
CA LEU A 94 15.76 -29.18 13.04
C LEU A 94 17.10 -29.24 13.78
N ASP A 95 17.75 -28.09 14.00
CA ASP A 95 19.01 -27.99 14.73
C ASP A 95 18.90 -28.52 16.15
N ARG A 96 17.80 -28.23 16.87
CA ARG A 96 17.57 -28.79 18.21
C ARG A 96 17.49 -30.31 18.18
N GLN A 97 16.86 -30.88 17.17
CA GLN A 97 16.72 -32.33 17.05
C GLN A 97 18.04 -33.01 16.66
N LEU A 98 18.81 -32.38 15.77
CA LEU A 98 20.16 -32.83 15.43
C LEU A 98 21.11 -32.69 16.62
N GLN A 99 21.03 -31.59 17.38
CA GLN A 99 21.81 -31.38 18.60
C GLN A 99 21.53 -32.47 19.63
N HIS A 100 20.26 -32.78 19.88
CA HIS A 100 19.89 -33.87 20.79
C HIS A 100 20.51 -35.21 20.35
N SER A 101 20.57 -35.46 19.05
CA SER A 101 21.17 -36.67 18.49
C SER A 101 22.70 -36.67 18.64
N ILE A 102 23.36 -35.53 18.44
CA ILE A 102 24.80 -35.34 18.69
C ILE A 102 25.12 -35.55 20.18
N ASP A 103 24.31 -35.00 21.08
CA ASP A 103 24.51 -35.15 22.53
C ASP A 103 24.40 -36.62 22.95
N ASN A 104 23.45 -37.37 22.38
CA ASN A 104 23.34 -38.81 22.59
C ASN A 104 24.59 -39.56 22.06
N LEU A 105 25.10 -39.18 20.89
CA LEU A 105 26.32 -39.74 20.31
C LEU A 105 27.55 -39.52 21.22
N LEU A 106 27.70 -38.31 21.76
CA LEU A 106 28.76 -37.98 22.70
C LEU A 106 28.60 -38.72 24.03
N PHE A 107 27.36 -38.83 24.53
CA PHE A 107 27.05 -39.62 25.72
C PHE A 107 27.45 -41.08 25.55
N TYR A 108 27.12 -41.70 24.41
CA TYR A 108 27.50 -43.07 24.08
C TYR A 108 29.01 -43.26 23.97
N ARG A 109 29.75 -42.30 23.39
CA ARG A 109 31.22 -42.34 23.40
C ARG A 109 31.78 -42.31 24.82
N ASN A 110 31.30 -41.38 25.65
CA ASN A 110 31.78 -41.23 27.02
C ASN A 110 31.45 -42.47 27.86
N THR A 111 30.29 -43.07 27.62
CA THR A 111 29.90 -44.36 28.21
C THR A 111 30.87 -45.46 27.83
N MET A 112 31.20 -45.61 26.53
CA MET A 112 32.19 -46.59 26.08
C MET A 112 33.57 -46.33 26.68
N HIS A 113 34.01 -45.07 26.77
CA HIS A 113 35.27 -44.72 27.43
C HIS A 113 35.28 -45.14 28.90
N TYR A 114 34.18 -44.89 29.62
CA TYR A 114 34.04 -45.29 31.01
C TYR A 114 34.08 -46.82 31.17
N ALA A 115 33.34 -47.54 30.33
CA ALA A 115 33.31 -49.01 30.35
C ALA A 115 34.68 -49.63 29.99
N MET A 116 35.45 -49.01 29.08
CA MET A 116 36.83 -49.43 28.79
C MET A 116 37.78 -49.16 29.96
N GLN A 117 37.61 -48.04 30.66
CA GLN A 117 38.45 -47.67 31.81
C GLN A 117 38.14 -48.50 33.06
N SER A 118 36.86 -48.85 33.28
CA SER A 118 36.38 -49.57 34.45
C SER A 118 35.37 -50.66 34.07
N PRO A 119 35.83 -51.78 33.49
CA PRO A 119 34.94 -52.84 33.01
C PRO A 119 34.17 -53.54 34.14
N ILE A 120 32.89 -53.76 33.95
CA ILE A 120 32.04 -54.53 34.86
C ILE A 120 32.19 -56.02 34.54
N SER A 121 33.10 -56.68 35.25
CA SER A 121 33.29 -58.12 35.16
C SER A 121 32.22 -58.87 35.95
N THR A 122 31.25 -59.46 35.25
CA THR A 122 30.27 -60.41 35.80
C THR A 122 30.64 -61.84 35.41
N ASP A 123 30.09 -62.84 36.10
CA ASP A 123 30.26 -64.25 35.68
C ASP A 123 29.69 -64.51 34.27
N ILE A 124 28.64 -63.77 33.87
CA ILE A 124 28.01 -63.90 32.55
C ILE A 124 28.92 -63.31 31.46
N SER A 125 29.44 -62.10 31.67
CA SER A 125 30.35 -61.48 30.68
C SER A 125 31.64 -62.29 30.50
N ARG A 126 32.23 -62.84 31.57
CA ARG A 126 33.40 -63.73 31.47
C ARG A 126 33.13 -65.00 30.65
N LYS A 127 31.98 -65.65 30.86
CA LYS A 127 31.59 -66.84 30.07
C LYS A 127 31.38 -66.51 28.59
N LEU A 128 30.77 -65.37 28.27
CA LEU A 128 30.57 -64.93 26.89
C LEU A 128 31.88 -64.60 26.18
N LEU A 129 32.83 -63.98 26.87
CA LEU A 129 34.16 -63.73 26.32
C LEU A 129 34.93 -65.04 26.06
N ALA A 130 34.80 -66.03 26.95
CA ALA A 130 35.38 -67.36 26.72
C ALA A 130 34.72 -68.08 25.52
N ASN A 131 33.41 -67.93 25.33
CA ASN A 131 32.71 -68.48 24.16
C ASN A 131 33.16 -67.77 22.86
N PHE A 132 33.38 -66.47 22.90
CA PHE A 132 33.93 -65.72 21.78
C PHE A 132 35.28 -66.27 21.30
N ASP A 133 36.18 -66.65 22.22
CA ASP A 133 37.49 -67.20 21.86
C ASP A 133 37.38 -68.51 21.06
N ILE A 134 36.25 -69.23 21.18
CA ILE A 134 35.94 -70.42 20.37
C ILE A 134 35.29 -70.00 19.03
N GLU A 135 34.34 -69.07 19.08
CA GLU A 135 33.54 -68.65 17.92
C GLU A 135 34.28 -67.72 16.95
N ARG A 136 35.36 -67.05 17.35
CA ARG A 136 36.15 -66.11 16.51
C ARG A 136 36.74 -66.72 15.23
N THR A 137 36.78 -68.05 15.13
CA THR A 137 37.21 -68.79 13.94
C THR A 137 36.09 -69.06 12.95
N GLN A 138 34.83 -68.98 13.38
CA GLN A 138 33.66 -69.14 12.52
C GLN A 138 33.54 -67.97 11.54
N PRO A 139 32.99 -68.17 10.32
CA PRO A 139 32.88 -67.12 9.31
C PRO A 139 32.13 -65.88 9.80
N TYR A 140 31.15 -66.08 10.68
CA TYR A 140 30.44 -65.05 11.44
C TYR A 140 30.10 -65.58 12.83
N TRP A 141 29.85 -64.68 13.78
CA TRP A 141 29.46 -65.01 15.15
C TRP A 141 28.56 -63.91 15.74
N GLN A 142 27.77 -64.27 16.75
CA GLN A 142 26.87 -63.34 17.44
C GLN A 142 26.86 -63.62 18.95
N LEU A 143 27.22 -62.62 19.75
CA LEU A 143 27.24 -62.70 21.21
C LEU A 143 26.11 -61.86 21.81
N ARG A 144 25.44 -62.38 22.84
CA ARG A 144 24.34 -61.66 23.51
C ARG A 144 24.35 -61.92 25.02
N LEU A 145 24.23 -60.87 25.83
CA LEU A 145 24.33 -60.98 27.29
C LEU A 145 23.00 -61.39 27.96
N ASP A 146 21.91 -60.80 27.50
CA ASP A 146 20.53 -61.13 27.88
C ASP A 146 19.60 -60.92 26.66
N ILE A 147 18.83 -61.95 26.31
CA ILE A 147 17.91 -61.98 25.15
C ILE A 147 16.84 -60.89 25.25
N ASN A 148 16.50 -60.43 26.45
CA ASN A 148 15.42 -59.46 26.64
C ASN A 148 15.91 -58.05 26.92
N ARG A 149 17.20 -57.86 27.24
CA ARG A 149 17.72 -56.58 27.77
C ARG A 149 19.01 -56.08 27.12
N SER A 150 19.62 -56.86 26.22
CA SER A 150 20.79 -56.43 25.44
C SER A 150 20.60 -56.58 23.93
N MET A 151 21.24 -55.69 23.18
CA MET A 151 21.48 -55.86 21.74
C MET A 151 22.62 -56.87 21.50
N PRO A 152 22.53 -57.74 20.49
CA PRO A 152 23.62 -58.66 20.18
C PRO A 152 24.82 -57.94 19.54
N ILE A 153 26.03 -58.36 19.91
CA ILE A 153 27.27 -58.01 19.21
C ILE A 153 27.47 -59.02 18.08
N ASN A 154 27.77 -58.53 16.89
CA ASN A 154 27.92 -59.34 15.69
C ASN A 154 29.34 -59.18 15.18
N GLY A 155 29.96 -60.23 14.69
CA GLY A 155 31.29 -60.09 14.14
C GLY A 155 31.69 -61.13 13.11
N ILE A 156 32.87 -60.90 12.57
CA ILE A 156 33.49 -61.67 11.50
C ILE A 156 34.69 -62.47 12.03
N SER A 157 35.09 -63.48 11.26
CA SER A 157 36.23 -64.33 11.59
C SER A 157 37.55 -63.55 11.69
N ASP A 158 38.52 -64.11 12.43
CA ASP A 158 39.91 -63.62 12.44
C ASP A 158 40.51 -63.53 11.04
N GLU A 159 40.23 -64.52 10.19
CA GLU A 159 40.71 -64.58 8.82
C GLU A 159 40.21 -63.37 8.03
N SER A 160 38.92 -63.04 8.12
CA SER A 160 38.32 -61.90 7.44
C SER A 160 38.88 -60.57 7.94
N VAL A 161 39.18 -60.45 9.23
CA VAL A 161 39.84 -59.26 9.80
C VAL A 161 41.25 -59.08 9.23
N SER A 162 42.04 -60.16 9.16
CA SER A 162 43.43 -60.11 8.69
C SER A 162 43.59 -59.67 7.23
N ARG A 163 42.54 -59.81 6.41
CA ARG A 163 42.53 -59.46 4.99
C ARG A 163 42.37 -57.95 4.73
N SER A 164 41.94 -57.17 5.71
CA SER A 164 41.69 -55.72 5.54
C SER A 164 42.75 -54.88 6.25
N PRO A 165 43.42 -53.93 5.55
CA PRO A 165 44.44 -53.08 6.16
C PRO A 165 43.89 -52.06 7.16
N LEU A 166 42.58 -51.79 7.14
CA LEU A 166 41.91 -50.89 8.08
C LEU A 166 41.60 -51.56 9.43
N LEU A 167 41.52 -52.89 9.43
CA LEU A 167 41.12 -53.68 10.59
C LEU A 167 42.35 -54.19 11.35
N LYS A 168 42.21 -54.32 12.67
CA LYS A 168 43.24 -54.87 13.53
C LYS A 168 42.59 -55.41 14.80
N ARG A 169 42.73 -56.71 15.04
CA ARG A 169 42.31 -57.39 16.27
C ARG A 169 43.56 -57.57 17.15
N ASP A 170 43.60 -56.85 18.27
CA ASP A 170 44.74 -56.81 19.19
C ASP A 170 44.39 -57.61 20.45
N GLU A 171 45.05 -58.74 20.68
CA GLU A 171 44.68 -59.71 21.74
C GLU A 171 44.64 -59.07 23.14
N ALA A 172 45.55 -58.12 23.42
CA ALA A 172 45.61 -57.47 24.72
C ALA A 172 44.42 -56.54 24.99
N LEU A 173 43.77 -56.03 23.94
CA LEU A 173 42.74 -54.99 24.02
C LEU A 173 41.34 -55.50 23.62
N LEU A 174 41.27 -56.67 22.99
CA LEU A 174 40.05 -57.24 22.44
C LEU A 174 38.99 -57.55 23.51
N HIS A 175 39.38 -58.25 24.58
CA HIS A 175 38.45 -58.59 25.67
C HIS A 175 37.93 -57.35 26.42
N PRO A 176 38.77 -56.35 26.78
CA PRO A 176 38.28 -55.08 27.31
C PRO A 176 37.30 -54.35 26.39
N GLU A 177 37.58 -54.31 25.08
CA GLU A 177 36.70 -53.65 24.10
C GLU A 177 35.35 -54.38 23.96
N LEU A 178 35.37 -55.72 23.89
CA LEU A 178 34.16 -56.54 23.84
C LEU A 178 33.34 -56.42 25.12
N ALA A 179 33.98 -56.39 26.29
CA ALA A 179 33.31 -56.16 27.56
C ALA A 179 32.60 -54.80 27.57
N ALA A 180 33.28 -53.74 27.16
CA ALA A 180 32.70 -52.41 27.04
C ALA A 180 31.52 -52.38 26.03
N ALA A 181 31.66 -53.07 24.90
CA ALA A 181 30.58 -53.19 23.93
C ALA A 181 29.36 -53.97 24.45
N LEU A 182 29.58 -55.00 25.28
CA LEU A 182 28.51 -55.75 25.93
C LEU A 182 27.77 -54.87 26.95
N GLU A 183 28.47 -54.02 27.70
CA GLU A 183 27.83 -53.06 28.60
C GLU A 183 27.03 -52.01 27.82
N PHE A 184 27.63 -51.45 26.76
CA PHE A 184 26.98 -50.49 25.90
C PHE A 184 25.71 -51.03 25.22
N SER A 185 25.66 -52.35 24.97
CA SER A 185 24.49 -53.02 24.39
C SER A 185 23.21 -52.90 25.23
N TYR A 186 23.32 -52.69 26.54
CA TYR A 186 22.16 -52.40 27.41
C TYR A 186 21.67 -50.96 27.22
N ILE A 187 22.61 -50.03 27.13
CA ILE A 187 22.32 -48.59 27.08
C ILE A 187 21.66 -48.22 25.75
N ILE A 188 22.16 -48.77 24.65
CA ILE A 188 21.61 -48.53 23.32
C ILE A 188 20.18 -49.08 23.17
N GLN A 189 19.84 -50.18 23.88
CA GLN A 189 18.49 -50.74 23.89
C GLN A 189 17.52 -49.86 24.69
N LEU A 190 17.96 -49.33 25.83
CA LEU A 190 17.13 -48.45 26.67
C LEU A 190 16.81 -47.11 25.98
N ALA A 191 17.68 -46.63 25.11
CA ALA A 191 17.51 -45.37 24.40
C ALA A 191 16.53 -45.43 23.20
N ASP A 192 15.90 -46.57 22.91
CA ASP A 192 15.04 -46.79 21.74
C ASP A 192 13.62 -46.18 21.83
N GLY A 193 13.32 -45.43 22.89
CA GLY A 193 11.94 -45.08 23.25
C GLY A 193 11.15 -44.22 22.27
N LYS A 194 11.77 -43.26 21.56
CA LYS A 194 11.15 -42.44 20.49
C LYS A 194 12.23 -41.85 19.58
N ARG A 195 12.34 -42.34 18.35
CA ARG A 195 13.31 -41.88 17.36
C ARG A 195 12.62 -41.08 16.26
N ASP A 196 12.51 -39.76 16.42
CA ASP A 196 11.77 -38.93 15.47
C ASP A 196 12.54 -38.65 14.15
N LEU A 197 13.89 -38.69 14.15
CA LEU A 197 14.71 -38.47 12.93
C LEU A 197 15.77 -39.55 12.66
N GLN A 198 16.37 -40.13 13.70
CA GLN A 198 17.42 -41.15 13.58
C GLN A 198 16.82 -42.55 13.43
N ARG A 199 17.35 -43.41 12.57
CA ARG A 199 16.85 -44.79 12.40
C ARG A 199 17.66 -45.80 13.18
N ARG A 200 18.99 -45.61 13.19
CA ARG A 200 19.94 -46.60 13.68
C ARG A 200 21.11 -45.91 14.37
N VAL A 201 21.45 -46.40 15.55
CA VAL A 201 22.72 -46.10 16.24
C VAL A 201 23.56 -47.36 16.17
N PHE A 202 24.85 -47.24 15.87
CA PHE A 202 25.72 -48.40 15.80
C PHE A 202 27.18 -48.07 16.13
N TYR A 203 27.89 -49.07 16.63
CA TYR A 203 29.33 -49.04 16.84
C TYR A 203 29.98 -50.06 15.90
N ALA A 204 30.92 -49.62 15.06
CA ALA A 204 31.72 -50.49 14.22
C ALA A 204 33.17 -50.51 14.72
N SER A 205 33.61 -51.65 15.25
CA SER A 205 34.97 -51.86 15.74
C SER A 205 35.91 -52.23 14.60
N ARG A 206 37.17 -51.80 14.68
CA ARG A 206 38.27 -52.27 13.82
C ARG A 206 38.72 -53.69 14.15
N ALA A 207 38.30 -54.24 15.30
CA ALA A 207 38.56 -55.62 15.68
C ALA A 207 37.59 -56.61 15.01
N GLY A 208 36.80 -56.21 14.01
CA GLY A 208 35.97 -57.13 13.24
C GLY A 208 34.60 -57.42 13.85
N PHE A 209 34.03 -56.49 14.62
CA PHE A 209 32.69 -56.65 15.17
C PHE A 209 31.92 -55.33 15.18
N PHE A 210 30.62 -55.41 15.35
CA PHE A 210 29.75 -54.26 15.46
C PHE A 210 28.54 -54.52 16.35
N LEU A 211 28.01 -53.43 16.88
CA LEU A 211 26.77 -53.39 17.63
C LEU A 211 25.81 -52.44 16.92
N SER A 212 24.55 -52.83 16.76
CA SER A 212 23.54 -52.00 16.11
C SER A 212 22.26 -51.99 16.94
N SER A 213 21.63 -50.83 17.01
CA SER A 213 20.29 -50.68 17.59
C SER A 213 19.18 -51.28 16.71
N THR A 214 19.54 -51.73 15.51
CA THR A 214 18.74 -52.59 14.62
C THR A 214 19.61 -53.79 14.26
N PRO A 215 19.70 -54.80 15.15
CA PRO A 215 20.60 -55.93 14.94
C PRO A 215 20.13 -56.83 13.78
N PRO A 216 21.06 -57.42 13.01
CA PRO A 216 20.71 -58.41 11.99
C PRO A 216 20.29 -59.75 12.63
N GLU A 217 19.70 -60.62 11.82
CA GLU A 217 19.54 -62.03 12.16
C GLU A 217 20.92 -62.72 12.23
N ASN A 218 21.02 -63.82 12.98
CA ASN A 218 22.27 -64.57 13.13
C ASN A 218 22.53 -65.45 11.90
N ASP A 219 22.89 -64.82 10.78
CA ASP A 219 23.07 -65.43 9.47
C ASP A 219 24.39 -65.00 8.79
N PRO A 220 24.78 -65.64 7.66
CA PRO A 220 25.98 -65.26 6.92
C PRO A 220 25.99 -63.81 6.40
N GLY A 221 24.84 -63.15 6.35
CA GLY A 221 24.69 -61.74 5.96
C GLY A 221 25.37 -60.76 6.91
N ILE A 222 25.70 -61.17 8.15
CA ILE A 222 26.52 -60.41 9.11
C ILE A 222 27.85 -59.97 8.47
N VAL A 223 28.49 -60.85 7.71
CA VAL A 223 29.78 -60.57 7.05
C VAL A 223 29.62 -59.46 6.02
N ALA A 224 28.62 -59.57 5.14
CA ALA A 224 28.34 -58.57 4.11
C ALA A 224 27.91 -57.23 4.71
N LEU A 225 27.15 -57.25 5.82
CA LEU A 225 26.75 -56.05 6.53
C LEU A 225 27.95 -55.35 7.18
N TYR A 226 28.84 -56.09 7.84
CA TYR A 226 30.04 -55.51 8.44
C TYR A 226 30.96 -54.85 7.40
N HIS A 227 31.21 -55.52 6.26
CA HIS A 227 31.96 -54.92 5.16
C HIS A 227 31.28 -53.65 4.65
N ARG A 228 29.96 -53.69 4.41
CA ARG A 228 29.20 -52.50 4.00
C ARG A 228 29.35 -51.34 4.98
N LEU A 229 29.39 -51.61 6.29
CA LEU A 229 29.58 -50.59 7.31
C LEU A 229 30.95 -49.93 7.21
N ILE A 230 32.03 -50.70 7.10
CA ILE A 230 33.40 -50.14 7.08
C ILE A 230 33.79 -49.51 5.73
N ASP A 231 33.12 -49.92 4.64
CA ASP A 231 33.36 -49.39 3.29
C ASP A 231 32.72 -48.01 3.07
N GLN A 232 31.82 -47.57 3.95
CA GLN A 232 31.22 -46.24 3.84
C GLN A 232 32.22 -45.11 4.15
N PRO A 233 32.04 -43.92 3.54
CA PRO A 233 32.90 -42.76 3.79
C PRO A 233 33.00 -42.36 5.27
N TYR A 234 31.93 -42.56 6.05
CA TYR A 234 31.92 -42.21 7.47
C TYR A 234 33.00 -42.93 8.27
N PHE A 235 33.38 -44.17 7.91
CA PHE A 235 34.31 -44.96 8.71
C PHE A 235 35.76 -44.46 8.52
N ALA A 236 36.19 -44.29 7.27
CA ALA A 236 37.53 -43.81 6.94
C ALA A 236 37.75 -42.32 7.28
N ALA A 237 36.68 -41.50 7.24
CA ALA A 237 36.73 -40.09 7.63
C ALA A 237 37.12 -39.89 9.10
N GLN A 238 36.88 -40.89 9.95
CA GLN A 238 37.15 -40.84 11.40
C GLN A 238 38.56 -41.30 11.79
N SER A 239 39.38 -41.68 10.81
CA SER A 239 40.79 -41.99 11.07
C SER A 239 41.52 -40.82 11.73
N PRO A 240 42.56 -41.07 12.55
CA PRO A 240 43.34 -40.00 13.18
C PRO A 240 43.89 -38.96 12.20
N GLN A 241 44.17 -39.36 10.95
CA GLN A 241 44.64 -38.48 9.89
C GLN A 241 43.52 -37.56 9.36
N ASN A 242 42.32 -38.09 9.14
CA ASN A 242 41.21 -37.37 8.52
C ASN A 242 40.34 -36.60 9.54
N ASN A 243 40.34 -37.02 10.81
CA ASN A 243 39.66 -36.32 11.89
C ASN A 243 40.62 -36.08 13.08
N PRO A 244 41.63 -35.21 12.95
CA PRO A 244 42.60 -34.96 14.04
C PRO A 244 41.95 -34.33 15.28
N ARG A 245 40.83 -33.63 15.12
CA ARG A 245 40.09 -32.98 16.21
C ARG A 245 39.14 -33.93 16.97
N ARG A 246 38.93 -35.16 16.47
CA ARG A 246 38.04 -36.17 17.07
C ARG A 246 36.62 -35.65 17.33
N CYS A 247 36.14 -34.78 16.45
CA CYS A 247 34.80 -34.19 16.51
C CYS A 247 33.80 -35.03 15.70
N VAL A 248 32.51 -34.74 15.86
CA VAL A 248 31.49 -35.35 15.00
C VAL A 248 31.72 -34.88 13.56
N GLN A 249 31.65 -35.80 12.60
CA GLN A 249 31.65 -35.47 11.18
C GLN A 249 30.40 -36.05 10.52
N TRP A 250 29.83 -35.27 9.61
CA TRP A 250 28.68 -35.64 8.82
C TRP A 250 29.12 -36.18 7.46
N THR A 251 28.56 -37.31 7.08
CA THR A 251 28.71 -37.88 5.74
C THR A 251 27.33 -38.25 5.20
N HIS A 252 27.19 -38.32 3.89
CA HIS A 252 25.92 -38.67 3.27
C HIS A 252 26.18 -39.60 2.08
N THR A 253 25.27 -40.53 1.85
CA THR A 253 25.31 -41.43 0.69
C THR A 253 24.43 -40.85 -0.41
N PHE A 254 25.00 -39.98 -1.23
CA PHE A 254 24.29 -39.41 -2.38
C PHE A 254 24.31 -40.41 -3.54
N ASN A 255 23.14 -40.91 -3.94
CA ASN A 255 22.98 -41.68 -5.18
C ASN A 255 21.97 -40.98 -6.10
N PRO A 256 22.42 -40.30 -7.17
CA PRO A 256 21.52 -39.57 -8.07
C PRO A 256 20.52 -40.48 -8.82
N SER A 257 20.75 -41.79 -8.86
CA SER A 257 19.92 -42.78 -9.56
C SER A 257 18.87 -43.49 -8.68
N SER A 258 18.96 -43.36 -7.36
CA SER A 258 17.99 -43.94 -6.41
C SER A 258 17.77 -43.01 -5.22
N GLN A 259 16.56 -42.46 -5.10
CA GLN A 259 16.14 -41.66 -3.94
C GLN A 259 15.82 -42.55 -2.72
N SER A 260 15.49 -43.82 -2.93
CA SER A 260 15.18 -44.74 -1.83
C SER A 260 16.47 -45.27 -1.20
N GLY A 261 16.54 -45.21 0.13
CA GLY A 261 17.65 -45.76 0.92
C GLY A 261 18.81 -44.81 1.20
N GLN A 262 18.70 -43.53 0.84
CA GLN A 262 19.72 -42.53 1.16
C GLN A 262 19.72 -42.20 2.66
N ILE A 263 20.92 -42.15 3.25
CA ILE A 263 21.13 -41.86 4.66
C ILE A 263 22.21 -40.79 4.84
N ILE A 264 22.00 -39.95 5.85
CA ILE A 264 23.00 -39.07 6.41
C ILE A 264 23.53 -39.76 7.66
N THR A 265 24.85 -39.85 7.80
CA THR A 265 25.49 -40.49 8.95
C THR A 265 26.31 -39.45 9.72
N ALA A 266 25.94 -39.23 10.98
CA ALA A 266 26.79 -38.55 11.95
C ALA A 266 27.71 -39.59 12.58
N ALA A 267 29.01 -39.37 12.51
CA ALA A 267 30.00 -40.31 13.04
C ALA A 267 31.02 -39.61 13.93
N LEU A 268 31.55 -40.35 14.89
CA LEU A 268 32.64 -39.93 15.76
C LEU A 268 33.55 -41.12 16.07
N PRO A 269 34.85 -40.90 16.29
CA PRO A 269 35.77 -41.98 16.55
C PRO A 269 35.68 -42.40 18.02
N LEU A 270 35.78 -43.70 18.27
CA LEU A 270 36.04 -44.24 19.60
C LEU A 270 37.55 -44.37 19.78
N ASP A 271 38.14 -43.43 20.54
CA ASP A 271 39.56 -43.41 20.82
C ASP A 271 39.82 -43.48 22.32
N PHE A 272 40.65 -44.42 22.76
CA PHE A 272 41.05 -44.56 24.15
C PHE A 272 42.55 -44.83 24.22
N GLU A 273 43.27 -44.19 25.16
CA GLU A 273 44.74 -44.31 25.30
C GLU A 273 45.53 -44.15 23.99
N GLN A 274 45.20 -43.11 23.20
CA GLN A 274 45.78 -42.82 21.88
C GLN A 274 45.56 -43.89 20.79
N ARG A 275 44.69 -44.87 21.04
CA ARG A 275 44.31 -45.91 20.07
C ARG A 275 42.92 -45.63 19.51
N TRP A 276 42.82 -45.65 18.18
CA TRP A 276 41.53 -45.65 17.47
C TRP A 276 40.97 -47.08 17.39
N TYR A 277 39.91 -47.35 18.15
CA TYR A 277 39.23 -48.66 18.24
C TYR A 277 38.21 -48.87 17.14
N GLY A 278 37.46 -47.82 16.80
CA GLY A 278 36.36 -47.92 15.84
C GLY A 278 35.60 -46.63 15.72
N VAL A 279 34.38 -46.72 15.19
CA VAL A 279 33.53 -45.57 14.92
C VAL A 279 32.15 -45.81 15.51
N LEU A 280 31.68 -44.84 16.28
CA LEU A 280 30.30 -44.76 16.72
C LEU A 280 29.56 -43.83 15.77
N ALA A 281 28.40 -44.26 15.28
CA ALA A 281 27.65 -43.52 14.27
C ALA A 281 26.13 -43.62 14.47
N MET A 282 25.43 -42.61 13.93
CA MET A 282 23.98 -42.57 13.82
C MET A 282 23.57 -42.28 12.39
N ASP A 283 22.61 -43.07 11.90
CA ASP A 283 22.00 -42.87 10.58
C ASP A 283 20.67 -42.13 10.69
N PHE A 284 20.54 -41.09 9.87
CA PHE A 284 19.34 -40.29 9.67
C PHE A 284 18.84 -40.57 8.25
N PRO A 285 17.74 -41.31 8.08
CA PRO A 285 17.14 -41.49 6.76
C PRO A 285 16.73 -40.14 6.20
N ILE A 286 17.02 -39.92 4.92
CA ILE A 286 16.57 -38.72 4.22
C ILE A 286 15.02 -38.65 4.21
N GLU A 287 14.34 -39.79 4.17
CA GLU A 287 12.88 -39.89 4.33
C GLU A 287 12.38 -39.21 5.62
N ALA A 288 13.10 -39.37 6.74
CA ALA A 288 12.72 -38.74 7.99
C ALA A 288 12.91 -37.21 7.93
N MET A 289 13.97 -36.73 7.25
CA MET A 289 14.16 -35.30 6.98
C MET A 289 13.03 -34.74 6.11
N HIS A 290 12.62 -35.46 5.05
CA HIS A 290 11.48 -35.09 4.22
C HIS A 290 10.20 -34.97 5.05
N GLN A 291 9.88 -35.99 5.83
CA GLN A 291 8.68 -35.98 6.69
C GLN A 291 8.72 -34.86 7.72
N PHE A 292 9.89 -34.57 8.31
CA PHE A 292 10.06 -33.44 9.22
C PHE A 292 9.77 -32.09 8.54
N LEU A 293 10.33 -31.87 7.34
CA LEU A 293 10.13 -30.63 6.59
C LEU A 293 8.68 -30.50 6.09
N GLN A 294 8.06 -31.59 5.63
CA GLN A 294 6.64 -31.63 5.25
C GLN A 294 5.72 -31.32 6.43
N ASN A 295 5.96 -31.94 7.59
CA ASN A 295 5.17 -31.72 8.80
C ASN A 295 5.32 -30.32 9.38
N SER A 296 6.47 -29.68 9.16
CA SER A 296 6.75 -28.32 9.60
C SER A 296 6.26 -27.27 8.60
N SER A 297 6.06 -27.64 7.33
CA SER A 297 5.59 -26.77 6.23
C SER A 297 4.10 -27.01 5.89
N ARG A 298 3.23 -27.09 6.92
CA ARG A 298 1.80 -27.47 6.74
C ARG A 298 0.99 -26.50 5.88
N ASP A 299 1.41 -25.25 5.74
CA ASP A 299 0.69 -24.29 4.91
C ASP A 299 1.20 -24.35 3.47
N ARG A 300 0.36 -24.90 2.58
CA ARG A 300 0.69 -25.13 1.17
C ARG A 300 1.00 -23.82 0.41
N TYR A 301 0.62 -22.68 0.98
CA TYR A 301 0.86 -21.35 0.41
C TYR A 301 2.11 -20.65 0.96
N GLU A 302 2.85 -21.27 1.89
CA GLU A 302 4.10 -20.73 2.41
C GLU A 302 5.34 -21.09 1.58
N GLY A 303 5.19 -21.75 0.43
CA GLY A 303 6.31 -22.12 -0.45
C GLY A 303 7.07 -23.36 0.01
N THR A 304 8.05 -23.78 -0.79
CA THR A 304 8.74 -25.05 -0.58
C THR A 304 10.04 -24.85 0.17
N VAL A 305 10.17 -25.53 1.32
CA VAL A 305 11.43 -25.60 2.08
C VAL A 305 12.27 -26.78 1.58
N MET A 306 13.56 -26.54 1.40
CA MET A 306 14.53 -27.51 0.88
C MET A 306 15.80 -27.47 1.73
N LEU A 307 16.38 -28.63 2.02
CA LEU A 307 17.64 -28.78 2.72
C LEU A 307 18.73 -29.15 1.72
N PHE A 308 19.83 -28.38 1.72
CA PHE A 308 20.99 -28.59 0.87
C PHE A 308 22.23 -28.90 1.69
N ASP A 309 23.16 -29.68 1.14
CA ASP A 309 24.49 -29.87 1.70
C ASP A 309 25.43 -28.68 1.38
N LYS A 310 26.66 -28.72 1.90
CA LYS A 310 27.73 -27.74 1.61
C LYS A 310 28.14 -27.66 0.13
N GLN A 311 27.78 -28.65 -0.69
CA GLN A 311 28.01 -28.71 -2.14
C GLN A 311 26.79 -28.20 -2.95
N PHE A 312 25.72 -27.72 -2.29
CA PHE A 312 24.45 -27.37 -2.93
C PHE A 312 23.71 -28.54 -3.59
N ASN A 313 23.94 -29.78 -3.14
CA ASN A 313 23.10 -30.92 -3.50
C ASN A 313 21.84 -30.93 -2.63
N LEU A 314 20.68 -31.17 -3.25
CA LEU A 314 19.42 -31.30 -2.54
C LEU A 314 19.42 -32.59 -1.71
N ILE A 315 19.28 -32.45 -0.39
CA ILE A 315 19.14 -33.56 0.57
C ILE A 315 17.67 -33.89 0.75
N ALA A 316 16.85 -32.91 1.15
CA ALA A 316 15.45 -33.13 1.49
C ALA A 316 14.57 -31.94 1.06
N THR A 317 13.28 -32.19 0.87
CA THR A 317 12.28 -31.17 0.53
C THR A 317 10.98 -31.40 1.29
N GLY A 318 10.32 -30.30 1.64
CA GLY A 318 8.96 -30.27 2.16
C GLY A 318 7.86 -30.38 1.10
N ALA A 319 8.21 -30.48 -0.20
CA ALA A 319 7.21 -30.71 -1.26
C ALA A 319 6.75 -32.18 -1.30
N ASP A 320 5.56 -32.41 -1.87
CA ASP A 320 5.00 -33.75 -2.10
C ASP A 320 5.85 -34.60 -3.06
N LYS A 321 6.61 -33.95 -3.96
CA LYS A 321 7.51 -34.60 -4.91
C LYS A 321 8.86 -33.90 -4.93
N VAL A 322 9.93 -34.69 -4.96
CA VAL A 322 11.28 -34.18 -5.20
C VAL A 322 11.34 -33.61 -6.62
N PRO A 323 11.84 -32.37 -6.83
CA PRO A 323 11.99 -31.78 -8.15
C PRO A 323 12.82 -32.67 -9.08
N ALA A 324 12.35 -32.90 -10.31
CA ALA A 324 12.99 -33.81 -11.27
C ALA A 324 14.24 -33.21 -11.97
N GLY A 325 14.72 -32.04 -11.54
CA GLY A 325 15.87 -31.35 -12.14
C GLY A 325 16.46 -30.28 -11.21
N PRO A 326 17.60 -29.67 -11.59
CA PRO A 326 18.24 -28.61 -10.81
C PRO A 326 17.30 -27.41 -10.70
N LEU A 327 17.01 -26.98 -9.47
CA LEU A 327 16.06 -25.89 -9.19
C LEU A 327 16.62 -24.50 -9.55
N PHE A 328 17.95 -24.41 -9.55
CA PHE A 328 18.74 -23.21 -9.74
C PHE A 328 19.82 -23.47 -10.77
N ASP A 329 20.01 -22.55 -11.71
CA ASP A 329 21.14 -22.57 -12.64
C ASP A 329 22.46 -22.24 -11.92
N ASP A 330 23.61 -22.58 -12.51
CA ASP A 330 24.93 -22.33 -11.92
C ASP A 330 25.15 -20.86 -11.50
N LYS A 331 24.63 -19.91 -12.30
CA LYS A 331 24.68 -18.48 -11.97
C LYS A 331 23.87 -18.14 -10.72
N GLN A 332 22.69 -18.75 -10.60
CA GLN A 332 21.79 -18.52 -9.48
C GLN A 332 22.36 -19.12 -8.20
N GLN A 333 22.91 -20.33 -8.28
CA GLN A 333 23.63 -20.95 -7.15
C GLN A 333 24.81 -20.10 -6.69
N ALA A 334 25.60 -19.55 -7.62
CA ALA A 334 26.73 -18.68 -7.29
C ALA A 334 26.29 -17.36 -6.60
N GLU A 335 25.12 -16.83 -6.95
CA GLU A 335 24.55 -15.63 -6.31
C GLU A 335 24.07 -15.92 -4.89
N ILE A 336 23.36 -17.04 -4.71
CA ILE A 336 22.94 -17.54 -3.39
C ILE A 336 24.16 -17.80 -2.50
N ALA A 337 25.20 -18.48 -3.03
CA ALA A 337 26.42 -18.78 -2.30
C ALA A 337 27.18 -17.51 -1.87
N ARG A 338 27.19 -16.46 -2.70
CA ARG A 338 27.76 -15.15 -2.33
C ARG A 338 26.97 -14.49 -1.21
N SER A 339 25.64 -14.48 -1.30
CA SER A 339 24.78 -13.95 -0.23
C SER A 339 25.01 -14.70 1.10
N MET A 340 25.25 -16.01 1.03
CA MET A 340 25.58 -16.84 2.19
C MET A 340 26.95 -16.56 2.83
N ALA A 341 27.82 -15.79 2.18
CA ALA A 341 29.08 -15.38 2.78
C ALA A 341 28.88 -14.25 3.82
N ASP A 342 27.81 -13.46 3.68
CA ASP A 342 27.59 -12.24 4.46
C ASP A 342 26.85 -12.46 5.80
N GLY A 343 26.34 -13.68 6.07
CA GLY A 343 25.59 -13.97 7.30
C GLY A 343 25.22 -15.45 7.51
N GLN A 344 24.48 -15.73 8.59
CA GLN A 344 23.89 -17.06 8.85
C GLN A 344 22.49 -17.22 8.25
N GLU A 345 21.86 -16.13 7.88
CA GLU A 345 20.54 -16.08 7.26
C GLU A 345 20.47 -14.90 6.29
N GLY A 346 19.60 -14.99 5.30
CA GLY A 346 19.47 -13.94 4.30
C GLY A 346 18.33 -14.17 3.31
N GLU A 347 18.18 -13.20 2.43
CA GLU A 347 17.13 -13.15 1.43
C GLU A 347 17.69 -12.68 0.09
N LEU A 348 17.14 -13.22 -0.98
CA LEU A 348 17.50 -12.88 -2.34
C LEU A 348 16.24 -12.90 -3.21
N ARG A 349 16.06 -11.85 -4.00
CA ARG A 349 15.01 -11.79 -5.02
C ARG A 349 15.60 -12.21 -6.36
N MET A 350 15.07 -13.28 -6.94
CA MET A 350 15.54 -13.86 -8.20
C MET A 350 14.37 -13.94 -9.18
N ASP A 351 14.32 -13.01 -10.14
CA ASP A 351 13.23 -12.89 -11.11
C ASP A 351 11.84 -12.75 -10.44
N THR A 352 11.02 -13.80 -10.53
CA THR A 352 9.69 -13.93 -9.94
C THR A 352 9.67 -14.75 -8.64
N ARG A 353 10.85 -15.20 -8.19
CA ARG A 353 11.04 -16.03 -7.01
C ARG A 353 11.69 -15.24 -5.88
N PHE A 354 11.17 -15.42 -4.67
CA PHE A 354 11.84 -14.98 -3.45
C PHE A 354 12.49 -16.19 -2.81
N VAL A 355 13.78 -16.07 -2.54
CA VAL A 355 14.61 -17.12 -1.95
C VAL A 355 15.08 -16.63 -0.59
N THR A 356 14.65 -17.29 0.47
CA THR A 356 15.18 -17.07 1.82
C THR A 356 16.02 -18.27 2.22
N TRP A 357 17.09 -18.04 2.97
CA TRP A 357 17.99 -19.09 3.39
C TRP A 357 18.42 -18.93 4.86
N ALA A 358 18.68 -20.07 5.50
CA ALA A 358 19.16 -20.15 6.88
C ALA A 358 20.16 -21.32 7.01
N ARG A 359 21.36 -21.04 7.49
CA ARG A 359 22.41 -22.04 7.71
C ARG A 359 22.17 -22.77 9.03
N LEU A 360 22.28 -24.09 9.01
CA LEU A 360 22.19 -24.90 10.23
C LEU A 360 23.49 -24.80 11.04
N THR A 361 23.36 -24.84 12.36
CA THR A 361 24.49 -24.73 13.28
C THR A 361 25.14 -26.07 13.57
N ASN A 362 24.34 -27.13 13.65
CA ASN A 362 24.81 -28.48 14.03
C ASN A 362 24.98 -29.43 12.85
N PHE A 363 24.67 -28.96 11.64
CA PHE A 363 24.81 -29.70 10.38
C PHE A 363 25.41 -28.81 9.31
N ASP A 364 26.33 -29.35 8.51
CA ASP A 364 27.00 -28.65 7.41
C ASP A 364 26.07 -28.52 6.18
N GLY A 365 24.94 -27.86 6.37
CA GLY A 365 23.91 -27.67 5.36
C GLY A 365 23.12 -26.38 5.54
N VAL A 366 22.30 -26.09 4.55
CA VAL A 366 21.52 -24.86 4.48
C VAL A 366 20.08 -25.16 4.10
N LEU A 367 19.16 -24.54 4.82
CA LEU A 367 17.75 -24.53 4.46
C LEU A 367 17.50 -23.37 3.50
N ILE A 368 16.84 -23.67 2.38
CA ILE A 368 16.43 -22.71 1.38
C ILE A 368 14.93 -22.84 1.21
N LYS A 369 14.23 -21.72 1.32
CA LYS A 369 12.79 -21.61 1.08
C LYS A 369 12.57 -20.80 -0.18
N VAL A 370 11.88 -21.39 -1.15
CA VAL A 370 11.60 -20.77 -2.45
C VAL A 370 10.11 -20.50 -2.55
N HIS A 371 9.78 -19.27 -2.94
CA HIS A 371 8.40 -18.81 -3.10
C HIS A 371 8.21 -18.10 -4.43
N THR A 372 7.09 -18.33 -5.09
CA THR A 372 6.72 -17.62 -6.33
C THR A 372 5.76 -16.46 -6.06
N LEU A 373 5.80 -15.43 -6.90
CA LEU A 373 4.84 -14.31 -6.82
C LEU A 373 3.37 -14.77 -6.82
N ASP A 374 3.01 -15.84 -7.56
CA ASP A 374 1.63 -16.36 -7.60
C ASP A 374 1.20 -16.96 -6.26
N GLU A 375 2.07 -17.76 -5.63
CA GLU A 375 1.84 -18.28 -4.29
C GLU A 375 1.69 -17.13 -3.28
N GLY A 376 2.45 -16.03 -3.47
CA GLY A 376 2.43 -14.88 -2.55
C GLY A 376 1.11 -14.13 -2.58
N VAL A 377 0.54 -13.99 -3.79
CA VAL A 377 -0.77 -13.38 -4.01
C VAL A 377 -1.92 -14.26 -3.48
N ARG A 378 -1.76 -15.59 -3.50
CA ARG A 378 -2.78 -16.52 -2.97
C ARG A 378 -2.74 -16.69 -1.45
N GLY A 379 -1.61 -16.38 -0.81
CA GLY A 379 -1.47 -16.45 0.65
C GLY A 379 -2.30 -15.39 1.40
N GLU A 380 -2.32 -15.49 2.73
CA GLU A 380 -3.00 -14.54 3.64
C GLU A 380 -2.66 -13.08 3.33
N PHE A 381 -1.37 -12.78 3.11
CA PHE A 381 -0.88 -11.44 2.80
C PHE A 381 -1.35 -10.93 1.43
N GLY A 382 -1.34 -11.79 0.41
CA GLY A 382 -1.86 -11.44 -0.91
C GLY A 382 -3.36 -11.14 -0.90
N ARG A 383 -4.16 -11.89 -0.14
CA ARG A 383 -5.58 -11.59 0.09
C ARG A 383 -5.77 -10.22 0.73
N ILE A 384 -4.96 -9.88 1.74
CA ILE A 384 -5.01 -8.55 2.37
C ILE A 384 -4.66 -7.45 1.35
N SER A 385 -3.63 -7.65 0.52
CA SER A 385 -3.26 -6.69 -0.54
C SER A 385 -4.38 -6.51 -1.57
N ILE A 386 -5.04 -7.58 -2.00
CA ILE A 386 -6.18 -7.50 -2.93
C ILE A 386 -7.31 -6.68 -2.29
N VAL A 387 -7.68 -6.97 -1.05
CA VAL A 387 -8.74 -6.24 -0.33
C VAL A 387 -8.39 -4.76 -0.19
N LEU A 388 -7.15 -4.43 0.18
CA LEU A 388 -6.68 -3.05 0.30
C LEU A 388 -6.75 -2.30 -1.04
N THR A 389 -6.36 -2.98 -2.12
CA THR A 389 -6.40 -2.42 -3.48
C THR A 389 -7.83 -2.17 -3.93
N VAL A 390 -8.75 -3.11 -3.67
CA VAL A 390 -10.18 -2.95 -3.98
C VAL A 390 -10.79 -1.81 -3.16
N LEU A 391 -10.49 -1.73 -1.86
CA LEU A 391 -10.96 -0.65 -1.00
C LEU A 391 -10.47 0.72 -1.49
N TRP A 392 -9.22 0.82 -1.92
CA TRP A 392 -8.68 2.03 -2.52
C TRP A 392 -9.36 2.38 -3.86
N MET A 393 -9.63 1.40 -4.72
CA MET A 393 -10.40 1.62 -5.95
C MET A 393 -11.82 2.12 -5.66
N LEU A 394 -12.50 1.57 -4.65
CA LEU A 394 -13.82 2.04 -4.23
C LEU A 394 -13.78 3.47 -3.67
N PHE A 395 -12.78 3.78 -2.85
CA PHE A 395 -12.61 5.11 -2.28
C PHE A 395 -12.32 6.16 -3.37
N THR A 396 -11.44 5.84 -4.33
CA THR A 396 -11.13 6.72 -5.47
C THR A 396 -12.34 6.91 -6.39
N LEU A 397 -13.12 5.85 -6.63
CA LEU A 397 -14.39 5.94 -7.36
C LEU A 397 -15.39 6.86 -6.64
N MET A 398 -15.54 6.71 -5.32
CA MET A 398 -16.40 7.57 -4.50
C MET A 398 -15.97 9.04 -4.57
N LEU A 399 -14.66 9.33 -4.44
CA LEU A 399 -14.12 10.68 -4.60
C LEU A 399 -14.40 11.25 -5.99
N TYR A 400 -14.24 10.44 -7.04
CA TYR A 400 -14.52 10.86 -8.41
C TYR A 400 -16.00 11.21 -8.63
N ILE A 401 -16.92 10.39 -8.11
CA ILE A 401 -18.36 10.65 -8.15
C ILE A 401 -18.69 11.94 -7.39
N SER A 402 -18.16 12.09 -6.17
CA SER A 402 -18.35 13.29 -5.35
C SER A 402 -17.85 14.55 -6.06
N TRP A 403 -16.66 14.49 -6.66
CA TRP A 403 -16.11 15.57 -7.47
C TRP A 403 -17.03 15.97 -8.63
N ARG A 404 -17.58 14.98 -9.37
CA ARG A 404 -18.53 15.26 -10.46
C ARG A 404 -19.81 15.91 -9.95
N VAL A 405 -20.39 15.42 -8.86
CA VAL A 405 -21.64 15.94 -8.29
C VAL A 405 -21.47 17.37 -7.81
N ILE A 406 -20.43 17.65 -7.02
CA ILE A 406 -20.17 19.00 -6.50
C ILE A 406 -19.92 19.99 -7.64
N ARG A 407 -19.14 19.59 -8.66
CA ARG A 407 -18.92 20.43 -9.83
C ARG A 407 -20.21 20.75 -10.59
N ARG A 408 -21.10 19.78 -10.73
CA ARG A 408 -22.43 19.99 -11.34
C ARG A 408 -23.27 20.96 -10.50
N LEU A 409 -23.32 20.76 -9.19
CA LEU A 409 -24.09 21.63 -8.28
C LEU A 409 -23.61 23.09 -8.33
N VAL A 410 -22.31 23.32 -8.28
CA VAL A 410 -21.74 24.68 -8.38
C VAL A 410 -22.09 25.34 -9.71
N ASN A 411 -22.05 24.59 -10.82
CA ASN A 411 -22.42 25.12 -12.13
C ASN A 411 -23.90 25.49 -12.22
N SER A 412 -24.77 24.61 -11.73
CA SER A 412 -26.22 24.86 -11.72
C SER A 412 -26.56 26.06 -10.85
N MET A 413 -25.89 26.22 -9.70
CA MET A 413 -26.08 27.36 -8.81
C MET A 413 -25.68 28.68 -9.49
N LEU A 414 -24.51 28.71 -10.15
CA LEU A 414 -24.05 29.91 -10.87
C LEU A 414 -25.00 30.29 -12.00
N ALA A 415 -25.43 29.32 -12.82
CA ALA A 415 -26.37 29.58 -13.91
C ALA A 415 -27.75 30.07 -13.41
N LEU A 416 -28.22 29.54 -12.28
CA LEU A 416 -29.45 29.99 -11.65
C LEU A 416 -29.33 31.41 -11.13
N GLN A 417 -28.20 31.76 -10.50
CA GLN A 417 -27.94 33.13 -10.04
C GLN A 417 -27.93 34.14 -11.20
N GLU A 418 -27.28 33.81 -12.31
CA GLU A 418 -27.29 34.68 -13.51
C GLU A 418 -28.70 34.86 -14.07
N THR A 419 -29.47 33.78 -14.16
CA THR A 419 -30.86 33.83 -14.68
C THR A 419 -31.77 34.66 -13.78
N LEU A 420 -31.65 34.50 -12.46
CA LEU A 420 -32.42 35.27 -11.49
C LEU A 420 -32.03 36.74 -11.51
N SER A 421 -30.73 37.05 -11.56
CA SER A 421 -30.25 38.43 -11.67
C SER A 421 -30.77 39.10 -12.94
N TRP A 422 -30.75 38.39 -14.08
CA TRP A 422 -31.25 38.94 -15.33
C TRP A 422 -32.77 39.22 -15.26
N ARG A 423 -33.57 38.28 -14.75
CA ARG A 423 -35.03 38.47 -14.58
C ARG A 423 -35.38 39.55 -13.57
N ALA A 424 -34.57 39.70 -12.52
CA ALA A 424 -34.79 40.71 -11.49
C ALA A 424 -34.49 42.13 -11.99
N ASN A 425 -33.60 42.28 -12.97
CA ASN A 425 -33.12 43.59 -13.41
C ASN A 425 -33.70 44.10 -14.73
N TYR A 426 -34.12 43.21 -15.64
CA TYR A 426 -34.56 43.60 -16.98
C TYR A 426 -36.06 43.37 -17.20
N ASP A 427 -36.69 44.26 -17.96
CA ASP A 427 -38.07 44.09 -18.43
C ASP A 427 -38.13 42.98 -19.49
N THR A 428 -39.05 42.03 -19.31
CA THR A 428 -39.10 40.81 -20.13
C THR A 428 -39.49 41.09 -21.59
N LEU A 429 -40.27 42.16 -21.83
CA LEU A 429 -40.72 42.56 -23.15
C LEU A 429 -39.66 43.40 -23.89
N THR A 430 -39.16 44.44 -23.23
CA THR A 430 -38.33 45.48 -23.85
C THR A 430 -36.82 45.24 -23.72
N ARG A 431 -36.39 44.30 -22.86
CA ARG A 431 -34.98 43.91 -22.62
C ARG A 431 -34.07 45.03 -22.10
N ILE A 432 -34.63 46.18 -21.74
CA ILE A 432 -33.95 47.26 -20.99
C ILE A 432 -34.23 47.09 -19.48
N TYR A 433 -33.67 47.94 -18.63
CA TYR A 433 -33.91 47.83 -17.18
C TYR A 433 -35.40 47.94 -16.86
N ASN A 434 -35.86 47.12 -15.93
CA ASN A 434 -37.18 47.33 -15.33
C ASN A 434 -37.14 48.53 -14.37
N ARG A 435 -38.32 49.00 -13.95
CA ARG A 435 -38.43 50.15 -13.05
C ARG A 435 -37.55 50.05 -11.80
N GLY A 436 -37.53 48.89 -11.12
CA GLY A 436 -36.76 48.74 -9.89
C GLY A 436 -35.27 48.93 -10.10
N ALA A 437 -34.69 48.14 -11.02
CA ALA A 437 -33.26 48.18 -11.30
C ALA A 437 -32.82 49.48 -11.98
N PHE A 438 -33.68 50.10 -12.78
CA PHE A 438 -33.40 51.41 -13.37
C PHE A 438 -33.24 52.48 -12.29
N PHE A 439 -34.18 52.58 -11.34
CA PHE A 439 -34.12 53.59 -10.28
C PHE A 439 -32.90 53.39 -9.37
N GLU A 440 -32.57 52.15 -9.00
CA GLU A 440 -31.37 51.86 -8.23
C GLU A 440 -30.09 52.28 -8.96
N THR A 441 -29.99 51.95 -10.25
CA THR A 441 -28.84 52.31 -11.09
C THR A 441 -28.76 53.84 -11.29
N ALA A 442 -29.89 54.50 -11.54
CA ALA A 442 -29.99 55.94 -11.73
C ALA A 442 -29.55 56.72 -10.49
N ARG A 443 -29.98 56.32 -9.29
CA ARG A 443 -29.54 56.94 -8.02
C ARG A 443 -28.04 56.78 -7.80
N ALA A 444 -27.51 55.59 -8.07
CA ALA A 444 -26.08 55.34 -7.94
C ALA A 444 -25.27 56.24 -8.90
N LEU A 445 -25.70 56.33 -10.17
CA LEU A 445 -25.08 57.20 -11.17
C LEU A 445 -25.19 58.69 -10.80
N ALA A 446 -26.33 59.13 -10.29
CA ALA A 446 -26.52 60.51 -9.84
C ALA A 446 -25.58 60.86 -8.69
N SER A 447 -25.44 59.98 -7.69
CA SER A 447 -24.48 60.14 -6.59
C SER A 447 -23.03 60.14 -7.08
N ASP A 448 -22.69 59.28 -8.03
CA ASP A 448 -21.36 59.24 -8.65
C ASP A 448 -21.03 60.54 -9.39
N CYS A 449 -21.97 61.06 -10.18
CA CYS A 449 -21.81 62.34 -10.89
C CYS A 449 -21.71 63.52 -9.92
N GLN A 450 -22.50 63.52 -8.83
CA GLN A 450 -22.41 64.53 -7.78
C GLN A 450 -21.02 64.56 -7.12
N ARG A 451 -20.45 63.38 -6.79
CA ARG A 451 -19.10 63.31 -6.22
C ARG A 451 -18.03 63.82 -7.18
N ARG A 452 -18.22 63.65 -8.49
CA ARG A 452 -17.29 64.09 -9.54
C ARG A 452 -17.55 65.51 -10.05
N GLN A 453 -18.66 66.13 -9.63
CA GLN A 453 -19.14 67.42 -10.16
C GLN A 453 -19.33 67.37 -11.70
N GLU A 454 -19.80 66.24 -12.21
CA GLU A 454 -20.04 66.02 -13.64
C GLU A 454 -21.52 66.23 -13.98
N PRO A 455 -21.87 66.68 -15.20
CA PRO A 455 -23.26 66.80 -15.62
C PRO A 455 -24.03 65.48 -15.53
N PHE A 456 -25.29 65.54 -15.13
CA PHE A 456 -26.19 64.39 -15.11
C PHE A 456 -27.55 64.85 -15.63
N SER A 457 -28.04 64.19 -16.68
CA SER A 457 -29.30 64.56 -17.32
C SER A 457 -30.28 63.40 -17.34
N VAL A 458 -31.57 63.71 -17.20
CA VAL A 458 -32.67 62.76 -17.24
C VAL A 458 -33.56 63.08 -18.43
N ILE A 459 -33.95 62.05 -19.17
CA ILE A 459 -34.92 62.14 -20.26
C ILE A 459 -36.11 61.26 -19.89
N GLN A 460 -37.28 61.87 -19.80
CA GLN A 460 -38.56 61.17 -19.67
C GLN A 460 -39.21 61.09 -21.06
N MET A 461 -39.57 59.89 -21.49
CA MET A 461 -40.12 59.60 -22.81
C MET A 461 -41.45 58.86 -22.66
N ASP A 462 -42.41 59.20 -23.50
CA ASP A 462 -43.69 58.50 -23.59
C ASP A 462 -44.14 58.37 -25.04
N LEU A 463 -44.70 57.20 -25.38
CA LEU A 463 -45.19 56.90 -26.72
C LEU A 463 -46.54 57.55 -26.98
N ASP A 464 -46.59 58.41 -27.99
CA ASP A 464 -47.80 59.15 -28.32
C ASP A 464 -48.91 58.22 -28.81
N PHE A 465 -50.13 58.42 -28.28
CA PHE A 465 -51.33 57.67 -28.68
C PHE A 465 -51.22 56.15 -28.52
N PHE A 466 -50.36 55.64 -27.62
CA PHE A 466 -50.15 54.20 -27.44
C PHE A 466 -51.43 53.44 -27.09
N LYS A 467 -52.28 54.01 -26.23
CA LYS A 467 -53.62 53.45 -25.97
C LYS A 467 -54.44 53.26 -27.25
N GLY A 468 -54.41 54.23 -28.16
CA GLY A 468 -55.10 54.13 -29.45
C GLY A 468 -54.53 53.04 -30.38
N ILE A 469 -53.24 52.73 -30.25
CA ILE A 469 -52.61 51.60 -30.96
C ILE A 469 -53.14 50.27 -30.38
N ASN A 470 -53.20 50.14 -29.05
CA ASN A 470 -53.77 48.97 -28.40
C ASN A 470 -55.24 48.77 -28.75
N ASP A 471 -56.03 49.84 -28.70
CA ASP A 471 -57.47 49.79 -28.97
C ASP A 471 -57.75 49.41 -30.45
N ARG A 472 -56.87 49.81 -31.37
CA ARG A 472 -57.05 49.57 -32.82
C ARG A 472 -56.45 48.25 -33.31
N TYR A 473 -55.31 47.85 -32.78
CA TYR A 473 -54.51 46.73 -33.30
C TYR A 473 -54.30 45.60 -32.29
N GLY A 474 -54.85 45.74 -31.08
CA GLY A 474 -54.73 44.79 -29.99
C GLY A 474 -53.42 44.88 -29.22
N HIS A 475 -53.40 44.32 -28.01
CA HIS A 475 -52.25 44.37 -27.10
C HIS A 475 -50.97 43.74 -27.68
N ILE A 476 -51.08 42.72 -28.54
CA ILE A 476 -49.92 42.09 -29.20
C ILE A 476 -49.19 43.11 -30.11
N ALA A 477 -49.94 43.99 -30.78
CA ALA A 477 -49.34 45.05 -31.59
C ALA A 477 -48.70 46.13 -30.72
N GLY A 478 -49.31 46.47 -29.58
CA GLY A 478 -48.71 47.35 -28.57
C GLY A 478 -47.40 46.80 -28.02
N ASP A 479 -47.34 45.50 -27.74
CA ASP A 479 -46.11 44.85 -27.26
C ASP A 479 -44.97 44.95 -28.28
N LYS A 480 -45.28 44.77 -29.57
CA LYS A 480 -44.31 44.98 -30.66
C LYS A 480 -43.84 46.43 -30.72
N VAL A 481 -44.73 47.39 -30.53
CA VAL A 481 -44.41 48.82 -30.50
C VAL A 481 -43.47 49.15 -29.35
N LEU A 482 -43.73 48.64 -28.15
CA LEU A 482 -42.88 48.85 -26.98
C LEU A 482 -41.49 48.24 -27.17
N ALA A 483 -41.41 47.00 -27.65
CA ALA A 483 -40.14 46.34 -27.94
C ALA A 483 -39.35 47.08 -29.03
N HIS A 484 -40.03 47.58 -30.07
CA HIS A 484 -39.40 48.35 -31.14
C HIS A 484 -38.87 49.69 -30.64
N ALA A 485 -39.68 50.43 -29.88
CA ALA A 485 -39.28 51.71 -29.30
C ALA A 485 -38.06 51.55 -28.37
N ALA A 486 -38.07 50.55 -27.51
CA ALA A 486 -36.95 50.24 -26.63
C ALA A 486 -35.67 49.88 -27.41
N ALA A 487 -35.77 49.08 -28.47
CA ALA A 487 -34.63 48.76 -29.31
C ALA A 487 -34.04 50.00 -30.02
N LEU A 488 -34.90 50.89 -30.51
CA LEU A 488 -34.46 52.15 -31.13
C LEU A 488 -33.80 53.09 -30.12
N LEU A 489 -34.38 53.18 -28.93
CA LEU A 489 -33.84 53.93 -27.81
C LEU A 489 -32.46 53.41 -27.43
N SER A 490 -32.31 52.12 -27.11
CA SER A 490 -31.02 51.51 -26.74
C SER A 490 -29.95 51.67 -27.83
N SER A 491 -30.31 51.59 -29.11
CA SER A 491 -29.37 51.79 -30.23
C SER A 491 -28.88 53.24 -30.39
N ALA A 492 -29.51 54.19 -29.70
CA ALA A 492 -29.16 55.60 -29.75
C ALA A 492 -28.34 56.05 -28.52
N LEU A 493 -28.15 55.16 -27.56
CA LEU A 493 -27.45 55.38 -26.29
C LEU A 493 -26.02 54.85 -26.33
N ARG A 494 -25.16 55.41 -25.49
CA ARG A 494 -23.77 54.96 -25.26
C ARG A 494 -23.74 53.83 -24.22
N GLU A 495 -22.56 53.25 -23.99
CA GLU A 495 -22.39 52.16 -23.03
C GLU A 495 -22.61 52.62 -21.58
N GLU A 496 -22.27 53.88 -21.28
CA GLU A 496 -22.46 54.53 -19.99
C GLU A 496 -23.90 55.04 -19.73
N ASP A 497 -24.71 55.16 -20.78
CA ASP A 497 -26.09 55.64 -20.70
C ASP A 497 -27.02 54.51 -20.25
N VAL A 498 -27.94 54.79 -19.34
CA VAL A 498 -28.85 53.78 -18.79
C VAL A 498 -30.29 54.10 -19.16
N ALA A 499 -31.01 53.09 -19.66
CA ALA A 499 -32.42 53.18 -20.01
C ALA A 499 -33.26 52.17 -19.26
N GLY A 500 -34.45 52.59 -18.84
CA GLY A 500 -35.42 51.72 -18.20
C GLY A 500 -36.86 52.00 -18.61
N ARG A 501 -37.68 50.96 -18.53
CA ARG A 501 -39.14 51.07 -18.68
C ARG A 501 -39.75 51.34 -17.31
N VAL A 502 -40.26 52.55 -17.11
CA VAL A 502 -40.74 53.02 -15.79
C VAL A 502 -42.26 52.89 -15.62
N GLY A 503 -42.98 52.78 -16.74
CA GLY A 503 -44.43 52.62 -16.78
C GLY A 503 -44.90 51.77 -17.97
N GLY A 504 -46.20 51.79 -18.25
CA GLY A 504 -46.80 51.00 -19.33
C GLY A 504 -46.21 51.36 -20.70
N GLU A 505 -46.24 52.64 -21.06
CA GLU A 505 -45.71 53.20 -22.32
C GLU A 505 -44.60 54.23 -22.10
N GLU A 506 -44.10 54.29 -20.87
CA GLU A 506 -43.16 55.30 -20.38
C GLU A 506 -41.75 54.72 -20.22
N PHE A 507 -40.79 55.44 -20.77
CA PHE A 507 -39.37 55.14 -20.74
C PHE A 507 -38.63 56.29 -20.06
N CYS A 508 -37.58 55.95 -19.33
CA CYS A 508 -36.69 56.93 -18.72
C CYS A 508 -35.25 56.60 -19.08
N VAL A 509 -34.46 57.63 -19.34
CA VAL A 509 -33.04 57.52 -19.68
C VAL A 509 -32.25 58.46 -18.78
N VAL A 510 -31.13 57.97 -18.26
CA VAL A 510 -30.15 58.79 -17.56
C VAL A 510 -28.85 58.84 -18.36
N LEU A 511 -28.31 60.04 -18.50
CA LEU A 511 -27.12 60.35 -19.28
C LEU A 511 -26.05 60.94 -18.34
N PRO A 512 -25.15 60.11 -17.78
CA PRO A 512 -24.03 60.61 -16.98
C PRO A 512 -23.05 61.38 -17.87
N GLY A 513 -22.51 62.49 -17.38
CA GLY A 513 -21.62 63.39 -18.11
C GLY A 513 -22.29 64.29 -19.15
N ALA A 514 -23.61 64.19 -19.39
CA ALA A 514 -24.31 64.99 -20.38
C ALA A 514 -24.95 66.25 -19.78
N ASN A 515 -24.69 67.41 -20.38
CA ASN A 515 -25.40 68.66 -20.05
C ASN A 515 -26.76 68.74 -20.77
N LEU A 516 -27.57 69.75 -20.44
CA LEU A 516 -28.93 69.90 -20.97
C LEU A 516 -28.99 69.92 -22.51
N ALA A 517 -28.08 70.64 -23.17
CA ALA A 517 -28.05 70.73 -24.63
C ALA A 517 -27.68 69.40 -25.28
N ALA A 518 -26.69 68.69 -24.72
CA ALA A 518 -26.31 67.36 -25.17
C ALA A 518 -27.47 66.36 -24.98
N ALA A 519 -28.12 66.37 -23.81
CA ALA A 519 -29.26 65.52 -23.51
C ALA A 519 -30.47 65.81 -24.43
N ALA A 520 -30.76 67.07 -24.72
CA ALA A 520 -31.78 67.46 -25.70
C ALA A 520 -31.43 66.94 -27.11
N GLY A 521 -30.17 66.99 -27.51
CA GLY A 521 -29.70 66.40 -28.76
C GLY A 521 -29.83 64.87 -28.81
N VAL A 522 -29.63 64.18 -27.68
CA VAL A 522 -29.90 62.73 -27.56
C VAL A 522 -31.40 62.44 -27.68
N ALA A 523 -32.24 63.18 -26.96
CA ALA A 523 -33.70 63.04 -27.02
C ALA A 523 -34.23 63.27 -28.44
N GLU A 524 -33.73 64.30 -29.14
CA GLU A 524 -34.14 64.60 -30.52
C GLU A 524 -33.71 63.51 -31.50
N ARG A 525 -32.50 62.97 -31.32
CA ARG A 525 -32.03 61.81 -32.11
C ARG A 525 -32.92 60.59 -31.91
N ILE A 526 -33.35 60.30 -30.68
CA ILE A 526 -34.26 59.20 -30.38
C ILE A 526 -35.63 59.48 -31.04
N ARG A 527 -36.19 60.67 -30.85
CA ARG A 527 -37.47 61.10 -31.43
C ARG A 527 -37.52 60.91 -32.94
N VAL A 528 -36.52 61.43 -33.65
CA VAL A 528 -36.42 61.34 -35.12
C VAL A 528 -36.31 59.87 -35.55
N ARG A 529 -35.53 59.04 -34.85
CA ARG A 529 -35.40 57.60 -35.17
C ARG A 529 -36.71 56.85 -34.99
N ILE A 530 -37.48 57.15 -33.95
CA ILE A 530 -38.79 56.55 -33.69
C ILE A 530 -39.78 56.99 -34.76
N ASN A 531 -39.85 58.30 -35.06
CA ASN A 531 -40.80 58.86 -36.02
C ASN A 531 -40.54 58.43 -37.48
N ASN A 532 -39.27 58.21 -37.85
CA ASN A 532 -38.91 57.89 -39.24
C ASN A 532 -38.97 56.40 -39.57
N LYS A 533 -39.01 55.51 -38.58
CA LYS A 533 -39.04 54.07 -38.82
C LYS A 533 -40.47 53.54 -38.76
N GLU A 534 -40.90 52.95 -39.86
CA GLU A 534 -42.15 52.20 -39.91
C GLU A 534 -42.00 50.83 -39.25
N LEU A 535 -42.93 50.49 -38.36
CA LEU A 535 -43.01 49.18 -37.74
C LEU A 535 -44.01 48.32 -38.48
N LEU A 536 -43.55 47.18 -39.01
CA LEU A 536 -44.42 46.16 -39.61
C LEU A 536 -45.13 45.36 -38.51
N LEU A 537 -46.46 45.46 -38.43
CA LEU A 537 -47.27 44.72 -37.46
C LEU A 537 -47.62 43.31 -37.98
N MET A 538 -48.02 43.22 -39.26
CA MET A 538 -48.39 42.01 -40.00
C MET A 538 -48.09 42.20 -41.50
N ALA A 539 -48.17 41.14 -42.30
CA ALA A 539 -47.93 41.22 -43.75
C ALA A 539 -48.84 42.28 -44.40
N GLY A 540 -48.23 43.33 -44.96
CA GLY A 540 -48.94 44.44 -45.61
C GLY A 540 -49.44 45.57 -44.70
N GLN A 541 -49.17 45.53 -43.39
CA GLN A 541 -49.64 46.55 -42.44
C GLN A 541 -48.48 47.12 -41.62
N SER A 542 -48.06 48.35 -41.94
CA SER A 542 -47.08 49.12 -41.17
C SER A 542 -47.76 50.27 -40.41
N ILE A 543 -47.14 50.67 -39.29
CA ILE A 543 -47.54 51.85 -38.53
C ILE A 543 -46.34 52.76 -38.30
N LYS A 544 -46.59 54.07 -38.28
CA LYS A 544 -45.66 55.07 -37.74
C LYS A 544 -46.04 55.39 -36.33
N ILE A 545 -45.04 55.44 -35.46
CA ILE A 545 -45.19 55.82 -34.06
C ILE A 545 -44.41 57.10 -33.81
N SER A 546 -44.90 57.94 -32.91
CA SER A 546 -44.16 59.09 -32.41
C SER A 546 -44.01 59.00 -30.90
N ALA A 547 -43.07 59.77 -30.36
CA ALA A 547 -42.85 59.86 -28.94
C ALA A 547 -42.59 61.31 -28.56
N SER A 548 -43.07 61.68 -27.37
CA SER A 548 -42.80 62.97 -26.75
C SER A 548 -41.72 62.81 -25.69
N PHE A 549 -40.92 63.85 -25.48
CA PHE A 549 -39.76 63.82 -24.58
C PHE A 549 -39.71 65.06 -23.70
N GLY A 550 -39.43 64.87 -22.42
CA GLY A 550 -39.03 65.92 -21.50
C GLY A 550 -37.60 65.69 -21.01
N VAL A 551 -36.80 66.75 -20.96
CA VAL A 551 -35.37 66.66 -20.60
C VAL A 551 -35.09 67.58 -19.43
N SER A 552 -34.35 67.10 -18.42
CA SER A 552 -33.84 67.89 -17.30
C SER A 552 -32.35 67.62 -17.08
N CYS A 553 -31.66 68.56 -16.46
CA CYS A 553 -30.24 68.43 -16.14
C CYS A 553 -29.92 68.96 -14.74
N ALA A 554 -29.08 68.23 -14.00
CA ALA A 554 -28.63 68.59 -12.66
C ALA A 554 -28.00 69.99 -12.58
N HIS A 555 -27.28 70.40 -13.63
CA HIS A 555 -26.60 71.69 -13.67
C HIS A 555 -27.55 72.90 -13.70
N GLU A 556 -28.79 72.73 -14.17
CA GLU A 556 -29.77 73.82 -14.25
C GLU A 556 -30.09 74.43 -12.87
N ARG A 557 -30.11 73.59 -11.83
CA ARG A 557 -30.49 73.98 -10.45
C ARG A 557 -29.47 73.54 -9.39
N HIS A 558 -28.32 73.00 -9.81
CA HIS A 558 -27.33 72.37 -8.94
C HIS A 558 -27.92 71.27 -8.05
N ASP A 559 -28.80 70.47 -8.64
CA ASP A 559 -29.52 69.41 -7.95
C ASP A 559 -29.27 68.06 -8.61
N TYR A 560 -28.71 67.12 -7.85
CA TYR A 560 -28.38 65.77 -8.29
C TYR A 560 -29.36 64.72 -7.76
N ASP A 561 -30.47 65.14 -7.15
CA ASP A 561 -31.55 64.22 -6.78
C ASP A 561 -32.26 63.71 -8.05
N PHE A 562 -32.09 62.41 -8.34
CA PHE A 562 -32.65 61.78 -9.53
C PHE A 562 -34.17 61.91 -9.58
N GLU A 563 -34.87 61.68 -8.47
CA GLU A 563 -36.32 61.75 -8.40
C GLU A 563 -36.85 63.16 -8.69
N HIS A 564 -36.15 64.20 -8.21
CA HIS A 564 -36.53 65.57 -8.50
C HIS A 564 -36.25 65.94 -9.97
N LEU A 565 -35.11 65.52 -10.53
CA LEU A 565 -34.81 65.71 -11.94
C LEU A 565 -35.80 64.97 -12.85
N GLN A 566 -36.21 63.76 -12.47
CA GLN A 566 -37.23 63.00 -13.18
C GLN A 566 -38.58 63.74 -13.15
N SER A 567 -38.97 64.31 -12.01
CA SER A 567 -40.19 65.12 -11.89
C SER A 567 -40.18 66.35 -12.82
N ILE A 568 -39.03 67.03 -12.95
CA ILE A 568 -38.87 68.15 -13.90
C ILE A 568 -38.98 67.66 -15.35
N ALA A 569 -38.34 66.54 -15.68
CA ALA A 569 -38.42 65.93 -17.00
C ALA A 569 -39.87 65.52 -17.33
N ASP A 570 -40.61 64.96 -16.38
CA ASP A 570 -42.02 64.59 -16.55
C ASP A 570 -42.91 65.81 -16.79
N GLY A 571 -42.72 66.90 -16.04
CA GLY A 571 -43.41 68.16 -16.29
C GLY A 571 -43.15 68.73 -17.68
N ARG A 572 -41.93 68.59 -18.20
CA ARG A 572 -41.56 68.99 -19.57
C ARG A 572 -42.13 68.04 -20.62
N LEU A 573 -42.19 66.74 -20.34
CA LEU A 573 -42.86 65.76 -21.19
C LEU A 573 -44.36 66.09 -21.32
N TYR A 574 -45.00 66.46 -20.23
CA TYR A 574 -46.41 66.89 -20.24
C TYR A 574 -46.61 68.12 -21.14
N LYS A 575 -45.71 69.11 -21.09
CA LYS A 575 -45.72 70.26 -22.02
C LYS A 575 -45.54 69.83 -23.49
N ALA A 576 -44.63 68.89 -23.76
CA ALA A 576 -44.45 68.32 -25.10
C ALA A 576 -45.75 67.67 -25.60
N LYS A 577 -46.48 66.96 -24.74
CA LYS A 577 -47.78 66.37 -25.08
C LYS A 577 -48.86 67.42 -25.34
N GLN A 578 -48.88 68.54 -24.60
CA GLN A 578 -49.83 69.63 -24.78
C GLN A 578 -49.57 70.43 -26.07
N ASN A 579 -48.30 70.67 -26.38
CA ASN A 579 -47.88 71.48 -27.53
C ASN A 579 -47.91 70.71 -28.88
N GLY A 580 -48.74 69.66 -29.00
CA GLY A 580 -48.93 68.92 -30.24
C GLY A 580 -48.19 67.58 -30.36
N ARG A 581 -47.51 67.10 -29.30
CA ARG A 581 -46.77 65.82 -29.26
C ARG A 581 -45.59 65.75 -30.24
N ASN A 582 -44.92 64.60 -30.34
CA ASN A 582 -43.79 64.35 -31.24
C ASN A 582 -42.69 65.44 -31.17
N GLN A 583 -42.31 65.84 -29.97
CA GLN A 583 -41.30 66.89 -29.75
C GLN A 583 -40.51 66.68 -28.46
N VAL A 584 -39.40 67.41 -28.35
CA VAL A 584 -38.55 67.45 -27.16
C VAL A 584 -38.74 68.79 -26.46
N CYS A 585 -39.05 68.75 -25.16
CA CYS A 585 -39.09 69.94 -24.31
C CYS A 585 -37.95 69.88 -23.29
N ALA A 586 -37.01 70.82 -23.41
CA ALA A 586 -35.86 70.94 -22.50
C ALA A 586 -35.84 72.24 -21.69
N ALA A 587 -36.74 73.19 -21.96
CA ALA A 587 -36.81 74.47 -21.25
C ALA A 587 -38.24 74.76 -20.80
N ASP A 588 -38.37 75.39 -19.64
CA ASP A 588 -39.63 75.99 -19.22
C ASP A 588 -39.77 77.31 -19.97
N SER A 589 -40.76 77.44 -20.85
CA SER A 589 -41.02 78.66 -21.62
C SER A 589 -41.09 79.87 -20.69
N SER A 590 -40.07 80.73 -20.77
CA SER A 590 -40.02 82.03 -20.11
C SER A 590 -41.11 82.93 -20.71
N ALA A 591 -41.86 83.60 -19.84
CA ALA A 591 -42.68 84.75 -20.22
C ALA A 591 -41.82 85.79 -20.99
N GLY A 592 -42.47 86.51 -21.90
CA GLY A 592 -41.85 87.25 -23.00
C GLY A 592 -40.86 88.36 -22.65
N PRO A 593 -40.22 88.97 -23.66
CA PRO A 593 -39.20 89.99 -23.47
C PRO A 593 -39.80 91.26 -22.86
N ASP A 594 -39.11 91.78 -21.85
CA ASP A 594 -39.35 93.07 -21.19
C ASP A 594 -39.57 94.19 -22.22
N SER A 595 -40.77 94.75 -22.21
CA SER A 595 -41.06 96.08 -22.71
C SER A 595 -41.00 97.07 -21.54
N SER A 596 -39.92 97.85 -21.41
CA SER A 596 -39.91 99.28 -21.01
C SER A 596 -38.53 99.73 -20.49
N GLY A 597 -38.02 100.86 -21.00
CA GLY A 597 -37.22 101.78 -20.18
C GLY A 597 -35.88 102.28 -20.72
N VAL A 598 -35.95 103.21 -21.68
CA VAL A 598 -34.99 104.28 -22.07
C VAL A 598 -33.70 103.88 -22.80
#